data_AF-A0A6A5ZUC4-F1
#
_entry.id   AF-A0A6A5ZUC4-F1
#
_cell.length_a   1.000
_cell.length_b   1.000
_cell.length_c   1.000
_cell.angle_alpha   90.00
_cell.angle_beta   90.00
_cell.angle_gamma   90.00
#
_symmetry.space_group_name_H-M   'P 1'
#
loop_
_entity.id
_entity.type
_entity.pdbx_description
1 polymer ?
#
loop_
_entity_poly.entity_id
_entity_poly.type
_entity_poly.pdbx_seq_one_letter_code
_entity_poly.pdbx_strand_id
1 'polypeptide(L)'
;MKGFTLAALVACAAATAVNVNKRASPLSVELTASGNTEVKVAVTNTGDKAVNLLSKGTFLDEVNPVEKVAVYSASGSTKVPFEGIKIRLLTSGLSTDDFTSLAAGETKTVTVETAALHTLTDGGDFDVFASGLIPYAEEGSTELAGNFPYDSNKLTLNVDGALAATVAKALDKRTVIGSSCTGSKLSAVRTALSNCQKLATSAASAASAGTKLTTYFKTTSSSSTVAARLRAVASDCGGSGSATSTNCNDPYQGCSSNVLAYTVPSQNFITYCNLFFTALPALASSCHAQDQATTVLHEETHAPAVYSPGTDDLGYGYDAATRLSASQALNNADSYALYANAIYLNC
;
A
#
# COMPACT_ATOMS: atom_id res chain seq x y z
N MET A 1 67.39 28.21 7.42
CA MET A 1 66.64 27.23 6.60
C MET A 1 65.36 26.92 7.35
N LYS A 2 64.21 27.31 6.78
CA LYS A 2 62.89 27.23 7.42
C LYS A 2 62.35 25.80 7.31
N GLY A 3 61.98 25.21 8.44
CA GLY A 3 61.29 23.93 8.50
C GLY A 3 59.85 24.07 7.98
N PHE A 4 59.45 23.19 7.08
CA PHE A 4 58.07 23.06 6.62
C PHE A 4 57.44 21.82 7.26
N THR A 5 56.43 22.07 8.09
CA THR A 5 55.54 21.07 8.68
C THR A 5 54.55 20.61 7.62
N LEU A 6 54.50 19.30 7.35
CA LEU A 6 53.53 18.71 6.41
C LEU A 6 52.24 18.38 7.19
N ALA A 7 51.18 19.15 6.96
CA ALA A 7 49.85 18.85 7.50
C ALA A 7 49.17 17.81 6.60
N ALA A 8 48.86 16.63 7.15
CA ALA A 8 48.06 15.62 6.48
C ALA A 8 46.57 15.98 6.57
N LEU A 9 45.93 16.29 5.44
CA LEU A 9 44.47 16.33 5.33
C LEU A 9 43.95 14.88 5.34
N VAL A 10 43.24 14.52 6.41
CA VAL A 10 42.40 13.31 6.43
C VAL A 10 41.09 13.66 5.75
N ALA A 11 40.90 13.17 4.51
CA ALA A 11 39.60 13.22 3.85
C ALA A 11 38.71 12.11 4.42
N CYS A 12 37.76 12.47 5.28
CA CYS A 12 36.67 11.58 5.65
C CYS A 12 35.74 11.40 4.45
N ALA A 13 35.91 10.30 3.71
CA ALA A 13 34.92 9.86 2.75
C ALA A 13 33.68 9.37 3.53
N ALA A 14 32.64 10.19 3.59
CA ALA A 14 31.31 9.71 3.97
C ALA A 14 30.88 8.71 2.89
N ALA A 15 30.92 7.42 3.21
CA ALA A 15 30.36 6.38 2.37
C ALA A 15 28.83 6.54 2.37
N THR A 16 28.31 7.32 1.43
CA THR A 16 26.91 7.18 1.04
C THR A 16 26.78 5.80 0.43
N ALA A 17 26.01 4.92 1.08
CA ALA A 17 25.64 3.65 0.48
C ALA A 17 24.79 3.95 -0.76
N VAL A 18 25.44 4.03 -1.93
CA VAL A 18 24.76 4.16 -3.21
C VAL A 18 23.99 2.87 -3.43
N ASN A 19 22.66 2.96 -3.36
CA ASN A 19 21.80 1.83 -3.71
C ASN A 19 21.92 1.60 -5.22
N VAL A 20 22.81 0.70 -5.62
CA VAL A 20 23.06 0.30 -7.02
C VAL A 20 21.86 -0.34 -7.71
N ASN A 21 20.75 -0.56 -7.00
CA ASN A 21 19.48 -1.04 -7.54
C ASN A 21 18.39 0.06 -7.61
N LYS A 22 18.71 1.33 -7.32
CA LYS A 22 17.74 2.43 -7.40
C LYS A 22 17.29 2.58 -8.86
N ARG A 23 16.00 2.34 -9.11
CA ARG A 23 15.43 2.47 -10.46
C ARG A 23 15.42 3.94 -10.86
N ALA A 24 15.69 4.21 -12.13
CA ALA A 24 15.51 5.55 -12.68
C ALA A 24 14.06 5.99 -12.47
N SER A 25 13.88 7.16 -11.88
CA SER A 25 12.58 7.78 -11.63
C SER A 25 12.70 9.28 -11.88
N PRO A 26 11.69 9.91 -12.49
CA PRO A 26 11.62 11.37 -12.54
C PRO A 26 11.21 11.97 -11.19
N LEU A 27 10.98 11.17 -10.14
CA LEU A 27 10.63 11.67 -8.82
C LEU A 27 11.80 11.56 -7.85
N SER A 28 12.08 12.66 -7.15
CA SER A 28 12.91 12.67 -5.93
C SER A 28 11.99 12.77 -4.73
N VAL A 29 12.13 11.86 -3.75
CA VAL A 29 11.37 11.89 -2.50
C VAL A 29 12.35 12.07 -1.34
N GLU A 30 12.11 13.08 -0.51
CA GLU A 30 12.95 13.40 0.65
C GLU A 30 12.09 13.49 1.92
N LEU A 31 12.56 12.81 2.97
CA LEU A 31 11.95 12.83 4.30
C LEU A 31 12.77 13.70 5.23
N THR A 32 12.08 14.60 5.93
CA THR A 32 12.66 15.41 7.01
C THR A 32 11.79 15.35 8.25
N ALA A 33 12.40 15.37 9.43
CA ALA A 33 11.66 15.48 10.68
C ALA A 33 11.04 16.88 10.82
N SER A 34 9.82 16.95 11.33
CA SER A 34 9.10 18.21 11.56
C SER A 34 8.43 18.28 12.93
N GLY A 35 8.95 17.57 13.93
CA GLY A 35 8.38 17.49 15.26
C GLY A 35 8.90 16.24 15.99
N ASN A 36 8.21 15.83 17.05
CA ASN A 36 8.52 14.59 17.76
C ASN A 36 8.28 13.35 16.88
N THR A 37 7.11 13.31 16.24
CA THR A 37 6.65 12.19 15.41
C THR A 37 6.10 12.67 14.06
N GLU A 38 6.29 13.94 13.73
CA GLU A 38 5.89 14.50 12.44
C GLU A 38 7.01 14.34 11.41
N VAL A 39 6.66 13.87 10.21
CA VAL A 39 7.57 13.74 9.07
C VAL A 39 7.02 14.54 7.90
N LYS A 40 7.87 15.35 7.28
CA LYS A 40 7.59 15.98 5.99
C LYS A 40 8.10 15.09 4.88
N VAL A 41 7.23 14.76 3.95
CA VAL A 41 7.53 14.06 2.70
C VAL A 41 7.50 15.09 1.58
N ALA A 42 8.67 15.44 1.05
CA ALA A 42 8.80 16.31 -0.10
C ALA A 42 8.99 15.46 -1.36
N VAL A 43 8.08 15.59 -2.33
CA VAL A 43 8.24 14.99 -3.66
C VAL A 43 8.50 16.07 -4.70
N THR A 44 9.62 15.93 -5.40
CA THR A 44 10.02 16.83 -6.48
C THR A 44 9.93 16.10 -7.81
N ASN A 45 9.27 16.72 -8.79
CA ASN A 45 9.36 16.28 -10.17
C ASN A 45 10.69 16.77 -10.77
N THR A 46 11.63 15.85 -10.89
CA THR A 46 12.97 16.07 -11.49
C THR A 46 13.00 15.81 -13.00
N GLY A 47 11.85 15.44 -13.59
CA GLY A 47 11.68 15.32 -15.04
C GLY A 47 11.57 16.66 -15.75
N ASP A 48 11.40 16.61 -17.07
CA ASP A 48 11.31 17.77 -17.96
C ASP A 48 9.87 18.12 -18.36
N LYS A 49 8.87 17.35 -17.90
CA LYS A 49 7.45 17.55 -18.18
C LYS A 49 6.63 17.59 -16.91
N ALA A 50 5.49 18.27 -16.95
CA ALA A 50 4.50 18.18 -15.90
C ALA A 50 3.86 16.78 -15.86
N VAL A 51 3.49 16.32 -14.66
CA VAL A 51 2.85 15.02 -14.44
C VAL A 51 1.71 15.15 -13.44
N ASN A 52 0.68 14.33 -13.59
CA ASN A 52 -0.41 14.21 -12.63
C ASN A 52 -0.20 12.91 -11.83
N LEU A 53 0.23 13.02 -10.57
CA LEU A 53 0.46 11.85 -9.70
C LEU A 53 -0.84 11.45 -9.01
N LEU A 54 -1.25 10.19 -9.07
CA LEU A 54 -2.43 9.71 -8.35
C LEU A 54 -2.20 9.91 -6.85
N SER A 55 -3.01 10.77 -6.22
CA SER A 55 -2.78 11.20 -4.84
C SER A 55 -3.40 10.23 -3.85
N LYS A 56 -4.66 9.85 -4.09
CA LYS A 56 -5.44 8.99 -3.19
C LYS A 56 -4.79 7.62 -3.00
N GLY A 57 -4.81 7.11 -1.77
CA GLY A 57 -4.19 5.83 -1.43
C GLY A 57 -2.66 5.80 -1.46
N THR A 58 -2.01 6.92 -1.74
CA THR A 58 -0.56 7.02 -1.78
C THR A 58 -0.03 7.90 -0.66
N PHE A 59 1.29 8.11 -0.61
CA PHE A 59 1.88 9.06 0.33
C PHE A 59 1.39 10.50 0.13
N LEU A 60 0.78 10.82 -1.02
CA LEU A 60 0.16 12.12 -1.32
C LEU A 60 -1.30 12.24 -0.86
N ASP A 61 -1.90 11.21 -0.26
CA ASP A 61 -3.29 11.26 0.18
C ASP A 61 -3.44 12.15 1.42
N GLU A 62 -3.98 13.35 1.28
CA GLU A 62 -4.19 14.30 2.38
C GLU A 62 -5.51 14.08 3.13
N VAL A 63 -6.37 13.18 2.65
CA VAL A 63 -7.74 12.97 3.17
C VAL A 63 -7.83 11.71 4.01
N ASN A 64 -7.32 10.59 3.50
CA ASN A 64 -7.45 9.28 4.13
C ASN A 64 -6.25 8.97 5.03
N PRO A 65 -6.47 8.27 6.17
CA PRO A 65 -5.40 7.87 7.09
C PRO A 65 -4.66 6.63 6.56
N VAL A 66 -3.99 6.77 5.41
CA VAL A 66 -3.20 5.71 4.75
C VAL A 66 -1.73 5.73 5.18
N GLU A 67 -1.00 4.64 4.93
CA GLU A 67 0.42 4.55 5.29
C GLU A 67 1.27 5.33 4.28
N LYS A 68 1.71 6.54 4.66
CA LYS A 68 2.54 7.41 3.81
C LYS A 68 4.04 7.11 3.91
N VAL A 69 4.46 6.65 5.09
CA VAL A 69 5.83 6.27 5.41
C VAL A 69 5.79 4.97 6.22
N ALA A 70 6.74 4.07 5.99
CA ALA A 70 6.91 2.90 6.83
C ALA A 70 7.78 3.26 8.03
N VAL A 71 7.40 2.78 9.21
CA VAL A 71 8.12 3.01 10.47
C VAL A 71 8.67 1.69 10.99
N TYR A 72 9.94 1.67 11.38
CA TYR A 72 10.62 0.52 11.95
C TYR A 72 11.27 0.89 13.28
N SER A 73 11.33 -0.07 14.21
CA SER A 73 12.16 0.06 15.41
C SER A 73 13.61 0.38 15.04
N ALA A 74 14.38 0.94 15.98
CA ALA A 74 15.80 1.22 15.82
C ALA A 74 16.54 0.09 15.07
N SER A 75 17.40 0.47 14.12
CA SER A 75 18.14 -0.43 13.20
C SER A 75 17.32 -1.15 12.13
N GLY A 76 16.02 -0.87 11.97
CA GLY A 76 15.21 -1.38 10.87
C GLY A 76 14.75 -2.84 11.02
N SER A 77 14.88 -3.41 12.22
CA SER A 77 14.67 -4.86 12.44
C SER A 77 13.20 -5.28 12.43
N THR A 78 12.29 -4.41 12.87
CA THR A 78 10.87 -4.74 13.05
C THR A 78 10.00 -3.60 12.55
N LYS A 79 9.11 -3.86 11.58
CA LYS A 79 8.11 -2.88 11.12
C LYS A 79 7.14 -2.61 12.27
N VAL A 80 6.94 -1.36 12.65
CA VAL A 80 5.91 -0.97 13.60
C VAL A 80 4.56 -1.11 12.90
N PRO A 81 3.58 -1.83 13.48
CA PRO A 81 2.29 -2.03 12.85
C PRO A 81 1.63 -0.72 12.47
N PHE A 82 1.05 -0.70 11.27
CA PHE A 82 0.25 0.40 10.78
C PHE A 82 -1.18 0.29 11.31
N GLU A 83 -1.73 1.40 11.81
CA GLU A 83 -3.00 1.47 12.53
C GLU A 83 -4.07 2.30 11.80
N GLY A 84 -3.80 2.72 10.56
CA GLY A 84 -4.76 3.39 9.68
C GLY A 84 -5.51 2.42 8.76
N ILE A 85 -5.86 2.89 7.55
CA ILE A 85 -6.56 2.10 6.53
C ILE A 85 -5.68 1.78 5.32
N LYS A 86 -5.85 0.60 4.75
CA LYS A 86 -5.37 0.18 3.42
C LYS A 86 -6.56 0.25 2.48
N ILE A 87 -6.38 0.77 1.25
CA ILE A 87 -7.53 1.09 0.39
C ILE A 87 -7.39 0.45 -0.96
N ARG A 88 -8.50 -0.07 -1.50
CA ARG A 88 -8.61 -0.45 -2.90
C ARG A 88 -9.23 0.66 -3.71
N LEU A 89 -8.51 1.17 -4.71
CA LEU A 89 -9.00 2.21 -5.62
C LEU A 89 -9.58 1.62 -6.91
N LEU A 90 -10.65 2.23 -7.41
CA LEU A 90 -11.12 2.08 -8.78
C LEU A 90 -10.19 2.89 -9.69
N THR A 91 -9.46 2.22 -10.57
CA THR A 91 -8.40 2.86 -11.39
C THR A 91 -8.90 3.37 -12.74
N SER A 92 -10.21 3.31 -12.99
CA SER A 92 -10.88 3.83 -14.19
C SER A 92 -11.83 4.96 -13.83
N GLY A 93 -12.05 5.90 -14.75
CA GLY A 93 -12.98 7.02 -14.50
C GLY A 93 -12.47 7.94 -13.39
N LEU A 94 -11.16 8.12 -13.30
CA LEU A 94 -10.53 9.06 -12.37
C LEU A 94 -10.82 10.49 -12.81
N SER A 95 -10.92 11.38 -11.83
CA SER A 95 -11.13 12.81 -11.99
C SER A 95 -9.85 13.57 -11.68
N THR A 96 -9.80 14.87 -12.00
CA THR A 96 -8.64 15.72 -11.67
C THR A 96 -8.35 15.76 -10.17
N ASP A 97 -9.38 15.62 -9.33
CA ASP A 97 -9.26 15.66 -7.87
C ASP A 97 -8.60 14.40 -7.29
N ASP A 98 -8.46 13.34 -8.09
CA ASP A 98 -7.73 12.13 -7.72
C ASP A 98 -6.21 12.29 -7.93
N PHE A 99 -5.75 13.42 -8.47
CA PHE A 99 -4.34 13.66 -8.79
C PHE A 99 -3.76 14.87 -8.05
N THR A 100 -2.44 14.83 -7.86
CA THR A 100 -1.60 15.99 -7.56
C THR A 100 -0.76 16.30 -8.79
N SER A 101 -1.05 17.43 -9.44
CA SER A 101 -0.23 17.92 -10.55
C SER A 101 1.10 18.48 -10.04
N LEU A 102 2.19 18.13 -10.70
CA LEU A 102 3.53 18.68 -10.46
C LEU A 102 4.17 19.09 -11.78
N ALA A 103 4.44 20.38 -11.94
CA ALA A 103 5.27 20.89 -13.03
C ALA A 103 6.72 20.40 -12.92
N ALA A 104 7.48 20.50 -14.01
CA ALA A 104 8.90 20.20 -13.99
C ALA A 104 9.64 21.09 -12.98
N GLY A 105 10.42 20.48 -12.09
CA GLY A 105 11.10 21.14 -10.98
C GLY A 105 10.22 21.49 -9.78
N GLU A 106 8.90 21.31 -9.86
CA GLU A 106 7.99 21.61 -8.76
C GLU A 106 8.12 20.58 -7.63
N THR A 107 7.94 21.05 -6.40
CA THR A 107 7.95 20.21 -5.20
C THR A 107 6.64 20.36 -4.44
N LYS A 108 5.99 19.24 -4.12
CA LYS A 108 4.90 19.17 -3.16
C LYS A 108 5.41 18.57 -1.86
N THR A 109 5.08 19.22 -0.76
CA THR A 109 5.36 18.70 0.58
C THR A 109 4.05 18.33 1.26
N VAL A 110 4.01 17.13 1.84
CA VAL A 110 2.94 16.68 2.73
C VAL A 110 3.54 16.34 4.09
N THR A 111 2.81 16.68 5.16
CA THR A 111 3.21 16.33 6.53
C THR A 111 2.40 15.13 7.00
N VAL A 112 3.05 14.18 7.65
CA VAL A 112 2.42 13.02 8.30
C VAL A 112 2.78 13.00 9.77
N GLU A 113 1.76 12.91 10.63
CA GLU A 113 1.93 12.64 12.05
C GLU A 113 1.98 11.12 12.25
N THR A 114 3.18 10.55 12.38
CA THR A 114 3.35 9.08 12.40
C THR A 114 2.75 8.45 13.65
N ALA A 115 2.71 9.15 14.78
CA ALA A 115 2.11 8.60 16.01
C ALA A 115 0.57 8.47 15.91
N ALA A 116 -0.07 9.23 15.01
CA ALA A 116 -1.49 9.07 14.73
C ALA A 116 -1.81 7.75 14.01
N LEU A 117 -0.82 7.14 13.36
CA LEU A 117 -0.95 5.94 12.53
C LEU A 117 -0.11 4.75 13.02
N HIS A 118 0.75 4.94 14.02
CA HIS A 118 1.61 3.91 14.61
C HIS A 118 1.71 4.13 16.12
N THR A 119 1.79 3.05 16.91
CA THR A 119 2.07 3.16 18.36
C THR A 119 3.58 3.30 18.59
N LEU A 120 4.00 4.49 19.04
CA LEU A 120 5.40 4.86 19.25
C LEU A 120 5.71 5.19 20.72
N THR A 121 4.90 4.67 21.64
CA THR A 121 4.94 5.00 23.08
C THR A 121 6.20 4.53 23.79
N ASP A 122 6.91 3.55 23.22
CA ASP A 122 8.16 3.05 23.77
C ASP A 122 9.31 4.06 23.64
N GLY A 123 9.16 5.05 22.74
CA GLY A 123 10.16 6.08 22.49
C GLY A 123 11.48 5.54 21.93
N GLY A 124 12.47 6.42 21.84
CA GLY A 124 13.79 6.10 21.28
C GLY A 124 13.85 6.24 19.76
N ASP A 125 14.81 5.56 19.14
CA ASP A 125 15.08 5.72 17.72
C ASP A 125 14.15 4.86 16.86
N PHE A 126 13.55 5.48 15.84
CA PHE A 126 12.78 4.82 14.80
C PHE A 126 13.33 5.17 13.42
N ASP A 127 13.45 4.17 12.54
CA ASP A 127 13.83 4.38 11.15
C ASP A 127 12.56 4.52 10.29
N VAL A 128 12.50 5.58 9.49
CA VAL A 128 11.36 5.94 8.65
C VAL A 128 11.80 6.10 7.20
N PHE A 129 11.06 5.51 6.28
CA PHE A 129 11.27 5.67 4.83
C PHE A 129 9.98 5.43 4.04
N ALA A 130 9.95 5.89 2.80
CA ALA A 130 8.86 5.67 1.86
C ALA A 130 9.41 5.02 0.58
N SER A 131 8.75 3.97 0.10
CA SER A 131 9.11 3.28 -1.14
C SER A 131 7.88 2.64 -1.77
N GLY A 132 7.77 2.69 -3.09
CA GLY A 132 6.63 2.13 -3.81
C GLY A 132 6.61 2.50 -5.29
N LEU A 133 5.47 2.28 -5.94
CA LEU A 133 5.15 2.83 -7.25
C LEU A 133 3.92 3.73 -7.15
N ILE A 134 4.04 4.95 -7.66
CA ILE A 134 2.91 5.89 -7.76
C ILE A 134 2.38 5.91 -9.19
N PRO A 135 1.08 5.61 -9.42
CA PRO A 135 0.46 5.81 -10.71
C PRO A 135 0.45 7.27 -11.13
N TYR A 136 0.55 7.52 -12.43
CA TYR A 136 0.49 8.86 -12.98
C TYR A 136 -0.31 8.91 -14.27
N ALA A 137 -0.89 10.08 -14.53
CA ALA A 137 -1.43 10.48 -15.83
C ALA A 137 -0.53 11.56 -16.45
N GLU A 138 -0.50 11.60 -17.79
CA GLU A 138 0.15 12.69 -18.52
C GLU A 138 -0.52 14.04 -18.22
N GLU A 139 0.19 15.14 -18.46
CA GLU A 139 -0.34 16.49 -18.29
C GLU A 139 -1.69 16.67 -19.02
N GLY A 140 -2.68 17.21 -18.31
CA GLY A 140 -4.03 17.43 -18.84
C GLY A 140 -4.89 16.18 -18.99
N SER A 141 -4.41 15.01 -18.57
CA SER A 141 -5.15 13.73 -18.58
C SER A 141 -5.50 13.26 -17.17
N THR A 142 -6.57 12.47 -17.06
CA THR A 142 -6.92 11.66 -15.88
C THR A 142 -6.80 10.16 -16.14
N GLU A 143 -6.45 9.76 -17.35
CA GLU A 143 -6.16 8.37 -17.70
C GLU A 143 -4.74 8.01 -17.27
N LEU A 144 -4.61 6.93 -16.50
CA LEU A 144 -3.31 6.45 -16.03
C LEU A 144 -2.44 6.01 -17.22
N ALA A 145 -1.28 6.62 -17.35
CA ALA A 145 -0.31 6.36 -18.43
C ALA A 145 0.82 5.42 -17.99
N GLY A 146 1.06 5.33 -16.68
CA GLY A 146 2.11 4.48 -16.15
C GLY A 146 2.28 4.67 -14.65
N ASN A 147 3.45 4.26 -14.15
CA ASN A 147 3.78 4.37 -12.72
C ASN A 147 5.24 4.76 -12.57
N PHE A 148 5.55 5.68 -11.65
CA PHE A 148 6.92 6.01 -11.28
C PHE A 148 7.32 5.26 -10.01
N PRO A 149 8.46 4.56 -10.00
CA PRO A 149 9.02 4.05 -8.75
C PRO A 149 9.52 5.22 -7.91
N TYR A 150 9.44 5.13 -6.59
CA TYR A 150 10.07 6.10 -5.70
C TYR A 150 10.71 5.40 -4.52
N ASP A 151 11.78 5.99 -4.02
CA ASP A 151 12.48 5.61 -2.80
C ASP A 151 12.97 6.89 -2.13
N SER A 152 12.65 7.05 -0.84
CA SER A 152 13.16 8.17 -0.05
C SER A 152 14.52 7.86 0.57
N ASN A 153 15.13 8.88 1.19
CA ASN A 153 16.15 8.65 2.20
C ASN A 153 15.57 7.90 3.41
N LYS A 154 16.45 7.21 4.16
CA LYS A 154 16.13 6.73 5.51
C LYS A 154 16.28 7.88 6.48
N LEU A 155 15.20 8.24 7.17
CA LEU A 155 15.17 9.24 8.24
C LEU A 155 15.14 8.52 9.58
N THR A 156 16.04 8.87 10.51
CA THR A 156 15.97 8.39 11.89
C THR A 156 15.28 9.45 12.75
N LEU A 157 14.16 9.11 13.37
CA LEU A 157 13.45 9.93 14.35
C LEU A 157 13.88 9.53 15.76
N ASN A 158 14.19 10.51 16.61
CA ASN A 158 14.37 10.29 18.04
C ASN A 158 13.08 10.70 18.75
N VAL A 159 12.28 9.72 19.14
CA VAL A 159 10.91 9.90 19.63
C VAL A 159 10.89 9.95 21.16
N ASP A 160 10.32 11.02 21.70
CA ASP A 160 9.80 11.02 23.07
C ASP A 160 8.49 10.23 23.09
N GLY A 161 8.53 9.05 23.70
CA GLY A 161 7.39 8.13 23.79
C GLY A 161 6.23 8.69 24.61
N ALA A 162 6.49 9.53 25.61
CA ALA A 162 5.44 10.16 26.42
C ALA A 162 4.70 11.23 25.61
N LEU A 163 5.42 12.04 24.82
CA LEU A 163 4.79 12.98 23.88
C LEU A 163 4.03 12.24 22.78
N ALA A 164 4.61 11.18 22.22
CA ALA A 164 3.96 10.35 21.20
C ALA A 164 2.64 9.73 21.72
N ALA A 165 2.58 9.35 23.00
CA ALA A 165 1.37 8.84 23.63
C ALA A 165 0.21 9.86 23.70
N THR A 166 0.50 11.17 23.59
CA THR A 166 -0.53 12.22 23.61
C THR A 166 -1.16 12.49 22.24
N VAL A 167 -0.58 11.97 21.17
CA VAL A 167 -1.07 12.17 19.81
C VAL A 167 -2.37 11.38 19.61
N ALA A 168 -3.43 12.07 19.19
CA ALA A 168 -4.70 11.44 18.87
C ALA A 168 -4.53 10.49 17.67
N LYS A 169 -5.09 9.28 17.78
CA LYS A 169 -5.08 8.32 16.67
C LYS A 169 -5.98 8.83 15.54
N ALA A 170 -5.53 8.61 14.31
CA ALA A 170 -6.28 9.04 13.12
C ALA A 170 -7.59 8.26 12.96
N LEU A 171 -7.64 7.03 13.51
CA LEU A 171 -8.86 6.23 13.61
C LEU A 171 -9.33 6.18 15.06
N ASP A 172 -10.59 6.57 15.29
CA ASP A 172 -11.29 6.23 16.52
C ASP A 172 -11.52 4.72 16.59
N LYS A 173 -11.24 4.06 17.72
CA LYS A 173 -11.64 2.66 17.92
C LYS A 173 -13.16 2.55 17.88
N ARG A 174 -13.72 2.11 16.75
CA ARG A 174 -15.15 1.91 16.58
C ARG A 174 -15.44 0.42 16.48
N THR A 175 -15.89 -0.17 17.60
CA THR A 175 -16.46 -1.52 17.63
C THR A 175 -17.87 -1.50 17.02
N VAL A 176 -18.01 -1.11 15.75
CA VAL A 176 -19.28 -1.24 15.04
C VAL A 176 -19.32 -2.63 14.42
N ILE A 177 -19.57 -3.63 15.26
CA ILE A 177 -20.03 -4.93 14.79
C ILE A 177 -21.52 -4.78 14.53
N GLY A 178 -21.90 -4.52 13.29
CA GLY A 178 -23.29 -4.35 12.89
C GLY A 178 -23.56 -5.03 11.56
N SER A 179 -24.74 -5.65 11.41
CA SER A 179 -25.22 -6.24 10.16
C SER A 179 -25.60 -5.18 9.10
N SER A 180 -24.68 -4.24 8.83
CA SER A 180 -24.87 -3.12 7.92
C SER A 180 -25.02 -3.55 6.45
N CYS A 181 -24.55 -4.75 6.11
CA CYS A 181 -24.86 -5.39 4.84
C CYS A 181 -26.28 -5.98 4.88
N THR A 182 -27.23 -5.31 4.23
CA THR A 182 -28.61 -5.79 4.07
C THR A 182 -29.02 -5.79 2.58
N GLY A 183 -30.14 -6.47 2.27
CA GLY A 183 -30.73 -6.46 0.92
C GLY A 183 -29.75 -6.88 -0.18
N SER A 184 -29.70 -6.08 -1.26
CA SER A 184 -28.83 -6.34 -2.42
C SER A 184 -27.33 -6.31 -2.07
N LYS A 185 -26.91 -5.43 -1.14
CA LYS A 185 -25.51 -5.36 -0.70
C LYS A 185 -25.08 -6.66 -0.02
N LEU A 186 -25.93 -7.23 0.84
CA LEU A 186 -25.65 -8.52 1.47
C LEU A 186 -25.49 -9.65 0.45
N SER A 187 -26.39 -9.70 -0.55
CA SER A 187 -26.31 -10.69 -1.62
C SER A 187 -25.05 -10.54 -2.46
N ALA A 188 -24.64 -9.30 -2.78
CA ALA A 188 -23.41 -9.01 -3.50
C ALA A 188 -22.17 -9.46 -2.71
N VAL A 189 -22.05 -9.09 -1.42
CA VAL A 189 -20.93 -9.50 -0.57
C VAL A 189 -20.84 -11.03 -0.46
N ARG A 190 -21.96 -11.73 -0.24
CA ARG A 190 -21.98 -13.21 -0.18
C ARG A 190 -21.54 -13.85 -1.49
N THR A 191 -21.96 -13.29 -2.62
CA THR A 191 -21.55 -13.76 -3.94
C THR A 191 -20.05 -13.52 -4.16
N ALA A 192 -19.56 -12.33 -3.78
CA ALA A 192 -18.15 -11.97 -3.89
C ALA A 192 -17.25 -12.85 -3.01
N LEU A 193 -17.65 -13.16 -1.76
CA LEU A 193 -16.96 -14.08 -0.87
C LEU A 193 -16.90 -15.51 -1.46
N SER A 194 -18.03 -16.02 -1.97
CA SER A 194 -18.06 -17.35 -2.62
C SER A 194 -17.15 -17.41 -3.85
N ASN A 195 -17.09 -16.34 -4.63
CA ASN A 195 -16.19 -16.25 -5.78
C ASN A 195 -14.73 -16.08 -5.34
N CYS A 196 -14.44 -15.25 -4.34
CA CYS A 196 -13.11 -15.11 -3.72
C CYS A 196 -12.57 -16.48 -3.31
N GLN A 197 -13.35 -17.28 -2.58
CA GLN A 197 -12.94 -18.62 -2.15
C GLN A 197 -12.49 -19.48 -3.34
N LYS A 198 -13.26 -19.50 -4.44
CA LYS A 198 -12.93 -20.28 -5.65
C LYS A 198 -11.67 -19.77 -6.34
N LEU A 199 -11.56 -18.46 -6.53
CA LEU A 199 -10.42 -17.80 -7.15
C LEU A 199 -9.14 -18.05 -6.34
N ALA A 200 -9.18 -17.80 -5.03
CA ALA A 200 -8.05 -17.97 -4.13
C ALA A 200 -7.61 -19.44 -4.04
N THR A 201 -8.55 -20.41 -4.00
CA THR A 201 -8.23 -21.85 -4.03
C THR A 201 -7.51 -22.25 -5.32
N SER A 202 -8.00 -21.77 -6.47
CA SER A 202 -7.40 -22.06 -7.77
C SER A 202 -6.02 -21.42 -7.90
N ALA A 203 -5.90 -20.16 -7.49
CA ALA A 203 -4.65 -19.42 -7.47
C ALA A 203 -3.61 -20.05 -6.53
N ALA A 204 -4.01 -20.54 -5.36
CA ALA A 204 -3.12 -21.25 -4.44
C ALA A 204 -2.57 -22.55 -5.04
N SER A 205 -3.41 -23.30 -5.76
CA SER A 205 -3.02 -24.52 -6.46
C SER A 205 -2.03 -24.19 -7.59
N ALA A 206 -2.33 -23.17 -8.40
CA ALA A 206 -1.44 -22.67 -9.43
C ALA A 206 -0.10 -22.18 -8.87
N ALA A 207 -0.12 -21.49 -7.71
CA ALA A 207 1.10 -20.99 -7.07
C ALA A 207 1.97 -22.15 -6.58
N SER A 208 1.35 -23.20 -6.03
CA SER A 208 2.07 -24.42 -5.63
C SER A 208 2.74 -25.12 -6.82
N ALA A 209 2.13 -25.02 -8.01
CA ALA A 209 2.69 -25.53 -9.25
C ALA A 209 3.70 -24.58 -9.93
N GLY A 210 3.91 -23.38 -9.38
CA GLY A 210 4.81 -22.37 -9.95
C GLY A 210 4.24 -21.59 -11.14
N THR A 211 2.96 -21.76 -11.47
CA THR A 211 2.32 -21.17 -12.65
C THR A 211 2.29 -19.65 -12.53
N LYS A 212 2.81 -18.94 -13.54
CA LYS A 212 2.80 -17.45 -13.67
C LYS A 212 3.40 -16.67 -12.49
N LEU A 213 4.08 -17.31 -11.53
CA LEU A 213 4.67 -16.63 -10.37
C LEU A 213 5.73 -15.61 -10.76
N THR A 214 6.51 -15.86 -11.82
CA THR A 214 7.52 -14.89 -12.29
C THR A 214 6.89 -13.59 -12.78
N THR A 215 5.70 -13.65 -13.40
CA THR A 215 4.97 -12.45 -13.85
C THR A 215 4.53 -11.59 -12.67
N TYR A 216 3.88 -12.18 -11.66
CA TYR A 216 3.26 -11.40 -10.57
C TYR A 216 4.21 -11.18 -9.40
N PHE A 217 5.01 -12.18 -9.03
CA PHE A 217 5.87 -12.19 -7.85
C PHE A 217 7.37 -12.18 -8.15
N LYS A 218 7.77 -12.07 -9.43
CA LYS A 218 9.17 -11.96 -9.93
C LYS A 218 10.05 -13.18 -9.71
N THR A 219 9.57 -14.19 -8.99
CA THR A 219 10.32 -15.39 -8.67
C THR A 219 9.36 -16.54 -8.41
N THR A 220 9.82 -17.78 -8.63
CA THR A 220 9.12 -19.00 -8.21
C THR A 220 9.47 -19.42 -6.78
N SER A 221 10.50 -18.84 -6.18
CA SER A 221 10.94 -19.15 -4.81
C SER A 221 9.92 -18.76 -3.75
N SER A 222 8.96 -17.87 -4.07
CA SER A 222 7.86 -17.45 -3.19
C SER A 222 6.61 -18.33 -3.29
N SER A 223 6.64 -19.41 -4.10
CA SER A 223 5.49 -20.31 -4.35
C SER A 223 4.79 -20.78 -3.08
N SER A 224 5.54 -21.24 -2.08
CA SER A 224 4.99 -21.72 -0.80
C SER A 224 4.28 -20.62 -0.03
N THR A 225 4.88 -19.43 0.07
CA THR A 225 4.29 -18.27 0.75
C THR A 225 3.04 -17.75 0.04
N VAL A 226 3.10 -17.62 -1.29
CA VAL A 226 1.96 -17.17 -2.10
C VAL A 226 0.80 -18.16 -1.98
N ALA A 227 1.08 -19.46 -2.10
CA ALA A 227 0.07 -20.50 -1.93
C ALA A 227 -0.51 -20.54 -0.51
N ALA A 228 0.32 -20.39 0.53
CA ALA A 228 -0.14 -20.40 1.91
C ALA A 228 -1.07 -19.22 2.21
N ARG A 229 -0.69 -17.99 1.79
CA ARG A 229 -1.57 -16.82 1.94
C ARG A 229 -2.88 -16.99 1.18
N LEU A 230 -2.85 -17.43 -0.07
CA LEU A 230 -4.08 -17.65 -0.86
C LEU A 230 -4.98 -18.76 -0.28
N ARG A 231 -4.42 -19.81 0.33
CA ARG A 231 -5.21 -20.80 1.09
C ARG A 231 -5.88 -20.19 2.32
N ALA A 232 -5.17 -19.33 3.05
CA ALA A 232 -5.73 -18.64 4.20
C ALA A 232 -6.87 -17.70 3.79
N VAL A 233 -6.67 -16.92 2.72
CA VAL A 233 -7.73 -16.09 2.11
C VAL A 233 -8.93 -16.94 1.67
N ALA A 234 -8.70 -18.07 1.01
CA ALA A 234 -9.78 -18.97 0.62
C ALA A 234 -10.56 -19.52 1.84
N SER A 235 -9.86 -19.82 2.94
CA SER A 235 -10.47 -20.28 4.19
C SER A 235 -11.36 -19.22 4.83
N ASP A 236 -10.92 -17.96 4.85
CA ASP A 236 -11.70 -16.85 5.42
C ASP A 236 -12.90 -16.51 4.53
N CYS A 237 -12.69 -16.34 3.22
CA CYS A 237 -13.76 -16.12 2.24
C CYS A 237 -14.83 -17.23 2.24
N GLY A 238 -14.45 -18.47 2.55
CA GLY A 238 -15.35 -19.62 2.62
C GLY A 238 -16.21 -19.70 3.88
N GLY A 239 -16.02 -18.82 4.85
CA GLY A 239 -16.71 -18.85 6.15
C GLY A 239 -16.24 -19.95 7.10
N SER A 240 -15.19 -20.69 6.74
CA SER A 240 -14.48 -21.59 7.66
C SER A 240 -13.48 -20.84 8.56
N GLY A 241 -13.11 -19.62 8.18
CA GLY A 241 -12.36 -18.67 9.01
C GLY A 241 -13.26 -17.65 9.70
N SER A 242 -12.71 -17.01 10.71
CA SER A 242 -13.28 -15.85 11.40
C SER A 242 -12.21 -14.77 11.61
N ALA A 243 -11.24 -14.71 10.70
CA ALA A 243 -10.08 -13.85 10.82
C ALA A 243 -10.46 -12.40 10.56
N THR A 244 -11.40 -12.16 9.63
CA THR A 244 -11.92 -10.83 9.34
C THR A 244 -13.37 -10.64 9.78
N SER A 245 -13.73 -9.37 9.92
CA SER A 245 -15.12 -8.93 10.00
C SER A 245 -15.40 -7.92 8.89
N THR A 246 -16.60 -7.97 8.31
CA THR A 246 -16.98 -7.15 7.16
C THR A 246 -18.21 -6.33 7.46
N ASN A 247 -18.20 -5.07 7.03
CA ASN A 247 -19.37 -4.20 7.02
C ASN A 247 -19.61 -3.53 5.64
N CYS A 248 -20.84 -3.06 5.44
CA CYS A 248 -21.25 -2.26 4.28
C CYS A 248 -21.59 -0.80 4.66
N ASN A 249 -21.42 -0.43 5.93
CA ASN A 249 -21.31 0.96 6.36
C ASN A 249 -19.83 1.38 6.41
N ASP A 250 -19.61 2.68 6.54
CA ASP A 250 -18.29 3.28 6.59
C ASP A 250 -18.01 3.91 7.97
N PRO A 251 -17.71 3.11 9.00
CA PRO A 251 -17.51 3.62 10.35
C PRO A 251 -16.21 4.44 10.48
N TYR A 252 -15.22 4.19 9.63
CA TYR A 252 -13.92 4.88 9.64
C TYR A 252 -13.82 6.03 8.62
N GLN A 253 -14.90 6.34 7.90
CA GLN A 253 -14.95 7.41 6.90
C GLN A 253 -13.91 7.25 5.78
N GLY A 254 -13.56 6.01 5.45
CA GLY A 254 -12.59 5.68 4.39
C GLY A 254 -13.20 5.60 2.99
N CYS A 255 -14.53 5.57 2.87
CA CYS A 255 -15.22 5.54 1.58
C CYS A 255 -15.33 6.94 0.99
N SER A 256 -14.26 7.38 0.34
CA SER A 256 -14.21 8.59 -0.48
C SER A 256 -14.33 8.29 -1.98
N SER A 257 -14.26 9.31 -2.83
CA SER A 257 -14.36 9.13 -4.29
C SER A 257 -13.34 8.10 -4.77
N ASN A 258 -13.73 7.25 -5.72
CA ASN A 258 -12.89 6.21 -6.33
C ASN A 258 -12.37 5.13 -5.37
N VAL A 259 -12.78 5.11 -4.10
CA VAL A 259 -12.49 4.00 -3.19
C VAL A 259 -13.52 2.89 -3.36
N LEU A 260 -13.05 1.68 -3.67
CA LEU A 260 -13.84 0.46 -3.79
C LEU A 260 -14.07 -0.18 -2.42
N ALA A 261 -13.01 -0.30 -1.62
CA ALA A 261 -13.04 -0.89 -0.29
C ALA A 261 -11.84 -0.40 0.52
N TYR A 262 -11.86 -0.69 1.82
CA TYR A 262 -10.69 -0.52 2.67
C TYR A 262 -10.65 -1.59 3.77
N THR A 263 -9.44 -1.83 4.27
CA THR A 263 -9.15 -2.66 5.42
C THR A 263 -8.51 -1.84 6.52
N VAL A 264 -8.92 -2.04 7.77
CA VAL A 264 -8.22 -1.60 8.98
C VAL A 264 -7.39 -2.80 9.50
N PRO A 265 -6.09 -2.91 9.19
CA PRO A 265 -5.32 -4.12 9.49
C PRO A 265 -5.23 -4.40 10.99
N SER A 266 -5.15 -3.36 11.82
CA SER A 266 -5.10 -3.45 13.29
C SER A 266 -6.35 -4.07 13.91
N GLN A 267 -7.46 -4.13 13.15
CA GLN A 267 -8.74 -4.68 13.60
C GLN A 267 -9.21 -5.86 12.74
N ASN A 268 -8.49 -6.22 11.68
CA ASN A 268 -8.92 -7.20 10.67
C ASN A 268 -10.35 -6.90 10.19
N PHE A 269 -10.63 -5.62 9.95
CA PHE A 269 -11.96 -5.13 9.62
C PHE A 269 -11.97 -4.60 8.19
N ILE A 270 -12.93 -5.07 7.40
CA ILE A 270 -13.08 -4.71 5.98
C ILE A 270 -14.40 -3.95 5.79
N THR A 271 -14.34 -2.86 5.05
CA THR A 271 -15.53 -2.13 4.57
C THR A 271 -15.55 -2.11 3.05
N TYR A 272 -16.69 -2.50 2.47
CA TYR A 272 -16.95 -2.33 1.04
C TYR A 272 -17.71 -1.01 0.79
N CYS A 273 -17.10 -0.13 0.00
CA CYS A 273 -17.64 1.19 -0.31
C CYS A 273 -18.71 1.13 -1.41
N ASN A 274 -19.42 2.25 -1.64
CA ASN A 274 -20.54 2.23 -2.59
C ASN A 274 -20.14 1.78 -4.00
N LEU A 275 -18.95 2.18 -4.46
CA LEU A 275 -18.45 1.82 -5.80
C LEU A 275 -18.21 0.31 -5.97
N PHE A 276 -17.90 -0.44 -4.91
CA PHE A 276 -17.85 -1.90 -4.97
C PHE A 276 -19.18 -2.50 -5.46
N PHE A 277 -20.30 -1.91 -5.05
CA PHE A 277 -21.63 -2.38 -5.42
C PHE A 277 -22.12 -1.85 -6.76
N THR A 278 -21.73 -0.62 -7.13
CA THR A 278 -22.31 0.08 -8.28
C THR A 278 -21.42 0.10 -9.52
N ALA A 279 -20.10 -0.08 -9.37
CA ALA A 279 -19.14 0.03 -10.47
C ALA A 279 -18.49 -1.31 -10.84
N LEU A 280 -18.43 -2.28 -9.92
CA LEU A 280 -17.77 -3.55 -10.16
C LEU A 280 -18.76 -4.65 -10.57
N PRO A 281 -18.42 -5.49 -11.58
CA PRO A 281 -19.13 -6.74 -11.80
C PRO A 281 -18.81 -7.74 -10.68
N ALA A 282 -19.64 -8.77 -10.53
CA ALA A 282 -19.38 -9.85 -9.57
C ALA A 282 -18.08 -10.61 -9.90
N LEU A 283 -17.80 -10.80 -11.19
CA LEU A 283 -16.58 -11.38 -11.76
C LEU A 283 -16.28 -10.67 -13.09
N ALA A 284 -15.02 -10.29 -13.29
CA ALA A 284 -14.55 -9.71 -14.53
C ALA A 284 -14.44 -10.78 -15.63
N SER A 285 -14.64 -10.35 -16.88
CA SER A 285 -14.47 -11.17 -18.09
C SER A 285 -13.21 -10.83 -18.88
N SER A 286 -12.46 -9.81 -18.45
CA SER A 286 -11.23 -9.34 -19.07
C SER A 286 -10.05 -9.43 -18.12
N CYS A 287 -8.88 -9.70 -18.69
CA CYS A 287 -7.63 -9.82 -17.95
C CYS A 287 -7.34 -8.55 -17.18
N HIS A 288 -7.04 -8.73 -15.90
CA HIS A 288 -6.58 -7.69 -14.98
C HIS A 288 -7.63 -6.62 -14.67
N ALA A 289 -8.88 -6.79 -15.11
CA ALA A 289 -9.98 -5.92 -14.71
C ALA A 289 -10.38 -6.17 -13.26
N GLN A 290 -10.84 -5.10 -12.60
CA GLN A 290 -11.29 -5.14 -11.22
C GLN A 290 -12.72 -5.70 -11.16
N ASP A 291 -12.98 -6.54 -10.16
CA ASP A 291 -14.31 -7.08 -9.86
C ASP A 291 -14.51 -7.21 -8.34
N GLN A 292 -15.73 -7.57 -7.95
CA GLN A 292 -16.06 -7.74 -6.53
C GLN A 292 -15.25 -8.86 -5.89
N ALA A 293 -15.07 -10.00 -6.57
CA ALA A 293 -14.39 -11.17 -6.01
C ALA A 293 -12.90 -10.93 -5.70
N THR A 294 -12.21 -10.25 -6.61
CA THR A 294 -10.80 -9.89 -6.50
C THR A 294 -10.58 -8.68 -5.60
N THR A 295 -11.55 -7.79 -5.49
CA THR A 295 -11.55 -6.74 -4.45
C THR A 295 -11.66 -7.36 -3.06
N VAL A 296 -12.56 -8.32 -2.83
CA VAL A 296 -12.60 -9.08 -1.57
C VAL A 296 -11.23 -9.72 -1.31
N LEU A 297 -10.69 -10.47 -2.28
CA LEU A 297 -9.40 -11.14 -2.14
C LEU A 297 -8.26 -10.16 -1.80
N HIS A 298 -8.24 -8.98 -2.41
CA HIS A 298 -7.29 -7.90 -2.10
C HIS A 298 -7.39 -7.48 -0.63
N GLU A 299 -8.59 -7.14 -0.16
CA GLU A 299 -8.80 -6.69 1.23
C GLU A 299 -8.43 -7.77 2.26
N GLU A 300 -8.79 -9.03 2.00
CA GLU A 300 -8.43 -10.17 2.85
C GLU A 300 -6.91 -10.33 3.02
N THR A 301 -6.11 -9.95 2.01
CA THR A 301 -4.65 -10.03 2.11
C THR A 301 -4.04 -8.98 3.04
N HIS A 302 -4.72 -7.85 3.26
CA HIS A 302 -4.28 -6.82 4.21
C HIS A 302 -4.45 -7.26 5.67
N ALA A 303 -5.38 -8.18 5.96
CA ALA A 303 -5.68 -8.60 7.31
C ALA A 303 -4.60 -9.56 7.86
N PRO A 304 -3.78 -9.15 8.86
CA PRO A 304 -2.73 -9.99 9.42
C PRO A 304 -3.27 -11.25 10.12
N ALA A 305 -4.53 -11.28 10.57
CA ALA A 305 -5.16 -12.47 11.12
C ALA A 305 -5.46 -13.53 10.05
N VAL A 306 -5.60 -13.14 8.77
CA VAL A 306 -5.73 -14.08 7.65
C VAL A 306 -4.36 -14.71 7.39
N TYR A 307 -3.33 -13.88 7.17
CA TYR A 307 -1.97 -14.35 7.03
C TYR A 307 -0.98 -13.25 7.39
N SER A 308 -0.04 -13.53 8.31
CA SER A 308 0.93 -12.53 8.78
C SER A 308 2.27 -12.61 8.01
N PRO A 309 2.88 -11.47 7.66
CA PRO A 309 2.33 -10.12 7.80
C PRO A 309 1.18 -9.88 6.81
N GLY A 310 0.27 -8.96 7.14
CA GLY A 310 -0.69 -8.43 6.17
C GLY A 310 0.04 -7.69 5.04
N THR A 311 -0.55 -7.64 3.86
CA THR A 311 0.02 -6.91 2.72
C THR A 311 -0.13 -5.38 2.85
N ASP A 312 0.64 -4.67 2.06
CA ASP A 312 0.59 -3.23 1.83
C ASP A 312 -0.01 -2.91 0.43
N ASP A 313 -0.23 -1.63 0.16
CA ASP A 313 -0.61 -1.07 -1.14
C ASP A 313 0.60 -0.40 -1.79
N LEU A 314 1.43 -1.18 -2.49
CA LEU A 314 2.72 -0.72 -3.03
C LEU A 314 2.65 -0.38 -4.51
N GLY A 315 1.58 -0.78 -5.20
CA GLY A 315 1.32 -0.46 -6.58
C GLY A 315 -0.05 -0.96 -7.03
N TYR A 316 -0.83 -0.04 -7.60
CA TYR A 316 -2.18 -0.31 -8.12
C TYR A 316 -2.19 -0.60 -9.62
N GLY A 317 -2.95 -1.63 -10.01
CA GLY A 317 -3.09 -2.06 -11.39
C GLY A 317 -1.96 -2.96 -11.87
N TYR A 318 -2.20 -3.65 -12.98
CA TYR A 318 -1.28 -4.63 -13.57
C TYR A 318 0.11 -4.05 -13.79
N ASP A 319 0.18 -2.87 -14.38
CA ASP A 319 1.43 -2.21 -14.71
C ASP A 319 2.27 -1.87 -13.48
N ALA A 320 1.65 -1.49 -12.36
CA ALA A 320 2.39 -1.15 -11.14
C ALA A 320 2.86 -2.42 -10.45
N ALA A 321 1.91 -3.33 -10.18
CA ALA A 321 2.17 -4.57 -9.47
C ALA A 321 3.21 -5.43 -10.19
N THR A 322 3.20 -5.43 -11.54
CA THR A 322 4.18 -6.21 -12.31
C THR A 322 5.58 -5.59 -12.36
N ARG A 323 5.76 -4.33 -11.93
CA ARG A 323 7.08 -3.66 -11.85
C ARG A 323 7.71 -3.70 -10.46
N LEU A 324 6.96 -4.07 -9.43
CA LEU A 324 7.47 -4.25 -8.07
C LEU A 324 8.66 -5.23 -8.02
N SER A 325 9.55 -5.06 -7.03
CA SER A 325 10.54 -6.10 -6.72
C SER A 325 9.87 -7.38 -6.20
N ALA A 326 10.58 -8.51 -6.13
CA ALA A 326 10.03 -9.75 -5.58
C ALA A 326 9.46 -9.58 -4.16
N SER A 327 10.21 -8.87 -3.30
CA SER A 327 9.81 -8.59 -1.91
C SER A 327 8.58 -7.68 -1.86
N GLN A 328 8.55 -6.61 -2.66
CA GLN A 328 7.39 -5.72 -2.71
C GLN A 328 6.16 -6.44 -3.29
N ALA A 329 6.32 -7.22 -4.36
CA ALA A 329 5.20 -7.94 -4.97
C ALA A 329 4.58 -8.97 -4.01
N LEU A 330 5.41 -9.64 -3.19
CA LEU A 330 4.95 -10.54 -2.14
C LEU A 330 4.20 -9.83 -1.02
N ASN A 331 4.47 -8.54 -0.81
CA ASN A 331 3.81 -7.71 0.20
C ASN A 331 2.79 -6.74 -0.41
N ASN A 332 2.38 -6.91 -1.66
CA ASN A 332 1.41 -6.03 -2.32
C ASN A 332 0.08 -6.75 -2.55
N ALA A 333 -1.01 -6.23 -2.00
CA ALA A 333 -2.34 -6.86 -2.08
C ALA A 333 -2.79 -7.05 -3.54
N ASP A 334 -2.55 -6.07 -4.41
CA ASP A 334 -2.99 -6.14 -5.79
C ASP A 334 -2.26 -7.22 -6.62
N SER A 335 -1.04 -7.59 -6.22
CA SER A 335 -0.33 -8.72 -6.86
C SER A 335 -1.13 -10.02 -6.73
N TYR A 336 -1.80 -10.23 -5.58
CA TYR A 336 -2.62 -11.41 -5.32
C TYR A 336 -3.95 -11.36 -6.09
N ALA A 337 -4.62 -10.20 -6.10
CA ALA A 337 -5.86 -10.00 -6.85
C ALA A 337 -5.67 -10.21 -8.35
N LEU A 338 -4.63 -9.58 -8.92
CA LEU A 338 -4.27 -9.72 -10.33
C LEU A 338 -3.85 -11.15 -10.68
N TYR A 339 -3.07 -11.79 -9.81
CA TYR A 339 -2.67 -13.18 -10.01
C TYR A 339 -3.88 -14.13 -10.03
N ALA A 340 -4.82 -13.98 -9.09
CA ALA A 340 -6.02 -14.80 -9.04
C ALA A 340 -6.95 -14.59 -10.24
N ASN A 341 -7.14 -13.33 -10.67
CA ASN A 341 -7.86 -13.00 -11.89
C ASN A 341 -7.23 -13.67 -13.12
N ALA A 342 -5.91 -13.56 -13.27
CA ALA A 342 -5.17 -14.09 -14.40
C ALA A 342 -5.27 -15.62 -14.47
N ILE A 343 -5.11 -16.31 -13.34
CA ILE A 343 -5.30 -17.76 -13.25
C ILE A 343 -6.72 -18.17 -13.66
N TYR A 344 -7.74 -17.42 -13.23
CA TYR A 344 -9.13 -17.72 -13.55
C TYR A 344 -9.47 -17.50 -15.04
N LEU A 345 -8.98 -16.42 -15.64
CA LEU A 345 -9.22 -16.08 -17.04
C LEU A 345 -8.23 -16.73 -18.01
N ASN A 346 -7.25 -17.47 -17.49
CA ASN A 346 -6.14 -18.06 -18.24
C ASN A 346 -5.39 -17.04 -19.11
N CYS A 347 -5.06 -15.91 -18.51
CA CYS A 347 -4.04 -14.96 -18.95
C CYS A 347 -2.95 -14.86 -17.89
#